data_AF-A0A3A3EKV4-F1
#
_entry.id   AF-A0A3A3EKV4-F1
#
_cell.length_a   1.000
_cell.length_b   1.000
_cell.length_c   1.000
_cell.angle_alpha   90.00
_cell.angle_beta   90.00
_cell.angle_gamma   90.00
#
_symmetry.space_group_name_H-M   'P 1'
#
loop_
_entity.id
_entity.type
_entity.pdbx_description
1 polymer ?
#
loop_
_entity_poly.entity_id
_entity_poly.type
_entity_poly.pdbx_seq_one_letter_code
_entity_poly.pdbx_strand_id
1 'polypeptide(L)'
;MSNTSKKWKEHLLKSSLPLEQIVAEKLSFHGLHVHGEFAYLRKNEDSNFTEFSVDLRASALSRIREDIHIWSSLELLIECKYASPDVNWIFARYPKLEPLMSNCLHNYDFLSSFWIRDTSSITEIEKNAQYVVNGLAITDNFADNKRIKHGLNQLRYAVPRFLEKMASEDMLSDEEHSIRLMAPILVTNAPLRLLKTSVNFEDIRKANSLDDISDVHNVIYHFQQTGPELAKCVKETAINVHKNFDDGLRNVKFESDYIDRELCDSLETIAIVHLDYLGEYINSLKNAASTISAVTQQELASEFHKLNK
;
A
#
# COMPACT_ATOMS: atom_id res chain seq x y z
N MET A 1 -29.16 -35.14 -14.32
CA MET A 1 -28.65 -34.84 -12.96
C MET A 1 -28.16 -33.40 -12.96
N SER A 2 -28.86 -32.51 -12.26
CA SER A 2 -28.63 -31.06 -12.35
C SER A 2 -27.35 -30.64 -11.62
N ASN A 3 -26.60 -29.74 -12.25
CA ASN A 3 -25.25 -29.29 -11.92
C ASN A 3 -25.21 -28.36 -10.68
N THR A 4 -26.06 -28.58 -9.68
CA THR A 4 -26.21 -27.73 -8.48
C THR A 4 -25.01 -27.80 -7.54
N SER A 5 -24.19 -28.86 -7.61
CA SER A 5 -23.01 -29.03 -6.73
C SER A 5 -21.84 -28.08 -7.04
N LYS A 6 -21.86 -27.36 -8.17
CA LYS A 6 -20.79 -26.42 -8.58
C LYS A 6 -21.06 -24.95 -8.27
N LYS A 7 -22.33 -24.53 -8.16
CA LYS A 7 -22.68 -23.10 -8.02
C LYS A 7 -22.18 -22.48 -6.72
N TRP A 8 -22.33 -23.17 -5.59
CA TRP A 8 -21.88 -22.64 -4.29
C TRP A 8 -20.36 -22.46 -4.24
N LYS A 9 -19.58 -23.31 -4.92
CA LYS A 9 -18.11 -23.19 -5.03
C LYS A 9 -17.73 -21.93 -5.78
N GLU A 10 -18.38 -21.65 -6.90
CA GLU A 10 -18.15 -20.43 -7.66
C GLU A 10 -18.53 -19.18 -6.87
N HIS A 11 -19.64 -19.22 -6.11
CA HIS A 11 -20.01 -18.11 -5.22
C HIS A 11 -18.99 -17.89 -4.10
N LEU A 12 -18.53 -18.97 -3.47
CA LEU A 12 -17.50 -18.91 -2.43
C LEU A 12 -16.17 -18.38 -2.97
N LEU A 13 -15.75 -18.77 -4.17
CA LEU A 13 -14.54 -18.23 -4.78
C LEU A 13 -14.71 -16.73 -5.13
N LYS A 14 -15.86 -16.36 -5.69
CA LYS A 14 -16.16 -14.97 -6.07
C LYS A 14 -16.36 -14.03 -4.89
N SER A 15 -16.55 -14.53 -3.68
CA SER A 15 -16.67 -13.69 -2.48
C SER A 15 -15.31 -13.21 -1.95
N SER A 16 -14.18 -13.56 -2.58
CA SER A 16 -12.81 -13.32 -2.08
C SER A 16 -12.44 -13.99 -0.75
N LEU A 17 -13.41 -14.40 0.07
CA LEU A 17 -13.18 -15.04 1.38
C LEU A 17 -12.09 -16.15 1.40
N PRO A 18 -12.03 -17.11 0.44
CA PRO A 18 -10.94 -18.08 0.42
C PRO A 18 -9.56 -17.46 0.15
N LEU A 19 -9.50 -16.44 -0.71
CA LEU A 19 -8.27 -15.70 -0.98
C LEU A 19 -7.82 -14.94 0.27
N GLU A 20 -8.74 -14.26 0.96
CA GLU A 20 -8.47 -13.56 2.22
C GLU A 20 -7.88 -14.50 3.27
N GLN A 21 -8.46 -15.70 3.43
CA GLN A 21 -7.92 -16.70 4.36
C GLN A 21 -6.48 -17.10 3.99
N ILE A 22 -6.20 -17.41 2.73
CA ILE A 22 -4.85 -17.80 2.27
C ILE A 22 -3.85 -16.65 2.49
N VAL A 23 -4.27 -15.41 2.23
CA VAL A 23 -3.45 -14.21 2.45
C VAL A 23 -3.16 -14.03 3.94
N ALA A 24 -4.16 -14.14 4.81
CA ALA A 24 -4.00 -14.08 6.26
C ALA A 24 -3.03 -15.15 6.80
N GLU A 25 -3.15 -16.40 6.32
CA GLU A 25 -2.25 -17.49 6.68
C GLU A 25 -0.81 -17.22 6.24
N LYS A 26 -0.60 -16.70 5.02
CA LYS A 26 0.73 -16.28 4.55
C LYS A 26 1.30 -15.15 5.42
N LEU A 27 0.53 -14.11 5.72
CA LEU A 27 0.96 -13.01 6.59
C LEU A 27 1.41 -13.52 7.96
N SER A 28 0.60 -14.38 8.58
CA SER A 28 0.91 -14.99 9.87
C SER A 28 2.15 -15.90 9.82
N PHE A 29 2.26 -16.74 8.78
CA PHE A 29 3.44 -17.58 8.54
C PHE A 29 4.72 -16.75 8.42
N HIS A 30 4.65 -15.58 7.81
CA HIS A 30 5.75 -14.62 7.70
C HIS A 30 5.92 -13.72 8.94
N GLY A 31 5.26 -14.04 10.06
CA GLY A 31 5.46 -13.40 11.36
C GLY A 31 4.79 -12.03 11.50
N LEU A 32 3.73 -11.75 10.75
CA LEU A 32 2.88 -10.58 10.98
C LEU A 32 1.71 -10.96 11.89
N HIS A 33 1.29 -10.01 12.72
CA HIS A 33 0.03 -10.09 13.44
C HIS A 33 -1.10 -9.64 12.52
N VAL A 34 -2.12 -10.49 12.33
CA VAL A 34 -3.28 -10.21 11.48
C VAL A 34 -4.44 -9.73 12.34
N HIS A 35 -4.91 -8.51 12.07
CA HIS A 35 -5.98 -7.84 12.83
C HIS A 35 -7.39 -8.11 12.27
N GLY A 36 -7.48 -8.70 11.07
CA GLY A 36 -8.74 -8.85 10.33
C GLY A 36 -9.08 -7.61 9.51
N GLU A 37 -10.37 -7.43 9.19
CA GLU A 37 -10.88 -6.32 8.38
C GLU A 37 -10.60 -4.95 9.04
N PHE A 38 -10.27 -3.95 8.23
CA PHE A 38 -10.23 -2.55 8.68
C PHE A 38 -11.38 -1.76 8.05
N ALA A 39 -12.38 -1.43 8.88
CA ALA A 39 -13.52 -0.61 8.51
C ALA A 39 -13.26 0.88 8.72
N TYR A 40 -13.81 1.72 7.84
CA TYR A 40 -13.71 3.17 7.89
C TYR A 40 -14.96 3.84 7.28
N LEU A 41 -15.27 5.03 7.77
CA LEU A 41 -16.38 5.84 7.23
C LEU A 41 -15.88 6.79 6.15
N ARG A 42 -16.65 6.90 5.06
CA ARG A 42 -16.45 7.94 4.05
C ARG A 42 -17.77 8.36 3.44
N LYS A 43 -17.82 9.56 2.85
CA LYS A 43 -18.99 9.99 2.08
C LYS A 43 -19.07 9.20 0.76
N ASN A 44 -20.24 8.67 0.45
CA ASN A 44 -20.53 8.05 -0.84
C ASN A 44 -20.84 9.12 -1.91
N GLU A 45 -21.22 8.68 -3.11
CA GLU A 45 -21.55 9.56 -4.24
C GLU A 45 -22.73 10.52 -3.92
N ASP A 46 -23.63 10.12 -3.03
CA ASP A 46 -24.76 10.92 -2.55
C ASP A 46 -24.41 11.79 -1.32
N SER A 47 -23.12 11.92 -0.98
CA SER A 47 -22.62 12.63 0.21
C SER A 47 -23.07 12.07 1.56
N ASN A 48 -23.62 10.85 1.59
CA ASN A 48 -23.98 10.15 2.82
C ASN A 48 -22.78 9.40 3.38
N PHE A 49 -22.58 9.46 4.71
CA PHE A 49 -21.57 8.62 5.35
C PHE A 49 -21.97 7.14 5.22
N THR A 50 -21.09 6.35 4.63
CA THR A 50 -21.23 4.91 4.48
C THR A 50 -19.95 4.24 4.98
N GLU A 51 -20.10 3.05 5.55
CA GLU A 51 -18.98 2.22 5.96
C GLU A 51 -18.38 1.51 4.74
N PHE A 52 -17.06 1.57 4.65
CA PHE A 52 -16.24 0.85 3.70
C PHE A 52 -15.22 0.07 4.49
N SER A 53 -14.61 -0.93 3.86
CA SER A 53 -13.54 -1.68 4.48
C SER A 53 -12.45 -2.05 3.47
N VAL A 54 -11.33 -2.44 4.04
CA VAL A 54 -10.27 -3.21 3.37
C VAL A 54 -10.18 -4.56 4.06
N ASP A 55 -9.99 -5.61 3.27
CA ASP A 55 -10.20 -6.99 3.72
C ASP A 55 -9.31 -7.40 4.90
N LEU A 56 -8.05 -6.95 4.92
CA LEU A 56 -7.09 -7.30 5.98
C LEU A 56 -6.22 -6.12 6.39
N ARG A 57 -6.01 -5.99 7.70
CA ARG A 57 -4.93 -5.24 8.33
C ARG A 57 -3.94 -6.22 8.96
N ALA A 58 -2.65 -5.99 8.75
CA ALA A 58 -1.59 -6.75 9.42
C ALA A 58 -0.47 -5.83 9.89
N SER A 59 0.26 -6.23 10.93
CA SER A 59 1.38 -5.45 11.45
C SER A 59 2.57 -6.31 11.89
N ALA A 60 3.77 -5.75 11.85
CA ALA A 60 4.96 -6.32 12.48
C ALA A 60 5.74 -5.22 13.20
N LEU A 61 6.31 -5.55 14.35
CA LEU A 61 7.18 -4.66 15.11
C LEU A 61 8.62 -5.19 15.02
N SER A 62 9.58 -4.31 14.72
CA SER A 62 11.00 -4.64 14.67
C SER A 62 11.77 -3.66 15.55
N ARG A 63 12.74 -4.17 16.31
CA ARG A 63 13.65 -3.31 17.05
C ARG A 63 14.80 -2.93 16.13
N ILE A 64 15.02 -1.63 15.93
CA ILE A 64 16.04 -1.11 15.00
C ILE A 64 17.25 -0.53 15.73
N ARG A 65 17.09 -0.08 16.99
CA ARG A 65 18.19 0.33 17.86
C ARG A 65 18.02 -0.21 19.27
N GLU A 66 19.04 -0.91 19.76
CA GLU A 66 19.06 -1.49 21.10
C GLU A 66 19.36 -0.42 22.16
N ASP A 67 20.34 0.44 21.88
CA ASP A 67 20.94 1.41 22.80
C ASP A 67 19.96 2.46 23.33
N ILE A 68 18.99 2.85 22.50
CA ILE A 68 17.95 3.83 22.82
C ILE A 68 16.54 3.31 22.51
N HIS A 69 16.37 1.99 22.49
CA HIS A 69 15.06 1.32 22.39
C HIS A 69 14.15 1.78 21.24
N ILE A 70 14.70 2.13 20.06
CA ILE A 70 13.87 2.50 18.91
C ILE A 70 13.28 1.25 18.25
N TRP A 71 11.97 1.32 18.01
CA TRP A 71 11.21 0.35 17.24
C TRP A 71 10.72 0.94 15.92
N SER A 72 10.53 0.07 14.92
CA SER A 72 9.75 0.34 13.71
C SER A 72 8.52 -0.56 13.69
N SER A 73 7.38 0.01 13.30
CA SER A 73 6.16 -0.73 13.01
C SER A 73 5.92 -0.74 11.51
N LEU A 74 5.83 -1.93 10.91
CA LEU A 74 5.33 -2.14 9.55
C LEU A 74 3.83 -2.40 9.62
N GLU A 75 3.02 -1.52 9.05
CA GLU A 75 1.57 -1.66 8.93
C GLU A 75 1.18 -1.96 7.48
N LEU A 76 0.36 -2.98 7.27
CA LEU A 76 -0.16 -3.37 5.96
C LEU A 76 -1.68 -3.22 5.95
N LEU A 77 -2.20 -2.55 4.92
CA LEU A 77 -3.61 -2.60 4.54
C LEU A 77 -3.70 -3.37 3.23
N ILE A 78 -4.50 -4.44 3.21
CA ILE A 78 -4.50 -5.42 2.14
C ILE A 78 -5.91 -5.62 1.60
N GLU A 79 -6.05 -5.45 0.30
CA GLU A 79 -7.28 -5.72 -0.44
C GLU A 79 -7.08 -6.97 -1.33
N CYS A 80 -7.95 -7.96 -1.18
CA CYS A 80 -7.91 -9.24 -1.86
C CYS A 80 -8.91 -9.28 -3.01
N LYS A 81 -8.41 -9.35 -4.25
CA LYS A 81 -9.27 -9.48 -5.44
C LYS A 81 -9.08 -10.83 -6.11
N TYR A 82 -10.02 -11.74 -5.87
CA TYR A 82 -10.07 -13.02 -6.59
C TYR A 82 -10.40 -12.82 -8.07
N ALA A 83 -9.70 -13.57 -8.90
CA ALA A 83 -9.94 -13.70 -10.33
C ALA A 83 -10.22 -15.16 -10.69
N SER A 84 -11.21 -15.38 -11.55
CA SER A 84 -11.45 -16.69 -12.16
C SER A 84 -10.24 -17.11 -13.01
N PRO A 85 -9.99 -18.42 -13.21
CA PRO A 85 -8.81 -18.90 -13.93
C PRO A 85 -8.60 -18.35 -15.36
N ASP A 86 -9.66 -17.92 -16.03
CA ASP A 86 -9.65 -17.35 -17.38
C ASP A 86 -9.37 -15.84 -17.41
N VAL A 87 -9.40 -15.18 -16.25
CA VAL A 87 -9.22 -13.73 -16.13
C VAL A 87 -7.73 -13.41 -16.02
N ASN A 88 -7.25 -12.57 -16.94
CA ASN A 88 -5.92 -11.99 -16.91
C ASN A 88 -6.01 -10.51 -16.57
N TRP A 89 -5.06 -9.97 -15.81
CA TRP A 89 -4.99 -8.53 -15.58
C TRP A 89 -3.88 -7.95 -16.43
N ILE A 90 -4.23 -7.16 -17.44
CA ILE A 90 -3.27 -6.53 -18.34
C ILE A 90 -3.14 -5.04 -18.05
N PHE A 91 -1.91 -4.54 -18.06
CA PHE A 91 -1.58 -3.18 -17.70
C PHE A 91 -0.75 -2.47 -18.76
N ALA A 92 -0.99 -1.17 -18.89
CA ALA A 92 -0.13 -0.27 -19.66
C ALA A 92 1.08 0.12 -18.79
N ARG A 93 2.28 -0.10 -19.33
CA ARG A 93 3.55 0.32 -18.71
C ARG A 93 3.58 1.84 -18.60
N TYR A 94 3.92 2.35 -17.43
CA TYR A 94 4.13 3.77 -17.18
C TYR A 94 5.62 4.08 -17.19
N PRO A 95 6.11 4.95 -18.09
CA PRO A 95 7.51 5.36 -18.11
C PRO A 95 7.73 6.40 -17.01
N LYS A 96 7.63 5.98 -15.73
CA LYS A 96 8.02 6.82 -14.60
C LYS A 96 9.52 7.07 -14.74
N LEU A 97 9.91 8.31 -15.05
CA LEU A 97 11.26 8.77 -14.76
C LEU A 97 11.38 8.65 -13.23
N GLU A 98 12.38 7.90 -12.76
CA GLU A 98 12.63 7.47 -11.37
C GLU A 98 11.86 8.23 -10.28
N PRO A 99 11.24 7.54 -9.30
CA PRO A 99 10.38 8.20 -8.33
C PRO A 99 11.17 9.23 -7.52
N LEU A 100 10.82 10.52 -7.68
CA LEU A 100 11.39 11.56 -6.85
C LEU A 100 10.91 11.45 -5.38
N MET A 101 9.69 10.93 -5.12
CA MET A 101 9.12 10.87 -3.74
C MET A 101 8.12 9.73 -3.41
N SER A 102 7.54 9.00 -4.39
CA SER A 102 6.42 8.06 -4.12
C SER A 102 6.76 6.56 -4.23
N ASN A 103 7.19 5.94 -3.13
CA ASN A 103 7.49 4.50 -2.98
C ASN A 103 6.38 3.75 -2.23
N CYS A 104 5.95 2.56 -2.64
CA CYS A 104 4.87 1.79 -2.02
C CYS A 104 4.98 1.55 -0.49
N LEU A 105 6.19 1.58 0.06
CA LEU A 105 6.45 1.53 1.50
C LEU A 105 6.77 2.95 1.97
N HIS A 106 5.81 3.57 2.62
CA HIS A 106 5.90 4.96 3.06
C HIS A 106 6.24 5.05 4.54
N ASN A 107 7.13 5.98 4.88
CA ASN A 107 7.36 6.42 6.24
C ASN A 107 6.47 7.62 6.56
N TYR A 108 5.74 7.56 7.66
CA TYR A 108 4.99 8.69 8.19
C TYR A 108 5.74 9.26 9.39
N ASP A 109 6.80 10.01 9.09
CA ASP A 109 7.68 10.65 10.07
C ASP A 109 6.92 11.55 11.04
N PHE A 110 5.84 12.19 10.57
CA PHE A 110 5.02 13.05 11.41
C PHE A 110 4.49 12.30 12.63
N LEU A 111 4.11 11.02 12.48
CA LEU A 111 3.63 10.15 13.56
C LEU A 111 4.73 9.62 14.50
N SER A 112 6.01 9.85 14.21
CA SER A 112 7.12 9.23 14.93
C SER A 112 7.85 10.19 15.85
N SER A 113 8.44 9.65 16.92
CA SER A 113 9.40 10.34 17.78
C SER A 113 10.84 10.21 17.25
N PHE A 114 11.05 9.64 16.05
CA PHE A 114 12.37 9.41 15.46
C PHE A 114 12.39 9.74 13.97
N TRP A 115 13.58 10.01 13.45
CA TRP A 115 13.80 10.29 12.04
C TRP A 115 14.53 9.13 11.36
N ILE A 116 14.14 8.80 10.13
CA ILE A 116 14.91 7.88 9.28
C ILE A 116 16.09 8.64 8.68
N ARG A 117 17.32 8.18 8.95
CA ARG A 117 18.56 8.74 8.39
C ARG A 117 18.84 8.20 6.98
N ASP A 118 18.53 6.94 6.74
CA ASP A 118 18.78 6.26 5.47
C ASP A 118 17.55 5.49 5.01
N THR A 119 17.02 5.87 3.84
CA THR A 119 15.87 5.25 3.18
C THR A 119 16.28 4.25 2.10
N SER A 120 17.57 3.92 1.94
CA SER A 120 18.09 2.99 0.93
C SER A 120 17.35 1.65 0.93
N SER A 121 17.10 1.10 2.12
CA SER A 121 16.37 -0.17 2.30
C SER A 121 14.91 -0.09 1.80
N ILE A 122 14.28 1.08 1.91
CA ILE A 122 12.93 1.33 1.39
C ILE A 122 12.98 1.41 -0.14
N THR A 123 13.93 2.17 -0.69
CA THR A 123 14.07 2.35 -2.15
C THR A 123 14.47 1.07 -2.88
N GLU A 124 15.21 0.17 -2.22
CA GLU A 124 15.67 -1.09 -2.84
C GLU A 124 14.51 -2.04 -3.16
N ILE A 125 13.37 -1.94 -2.45
CA ILE A 125 12.13 -2.68 -2.76
C ILE A 125 11.67 -2.41 -4.20
N GLU A 126 11.83 -1.17 -4.66
CA GLU A 126 11.34 -0.70 -5.95
C GLU A 126 12.43 -0.52 -7.01
N LYS A 127 13.67 -0.97 -6.76
CA LYS A 127 14.81 -0.77 -7.67
C LYS A 127 14.58 -1.25 -9.11
N ASN A 128 13.79 -2.30 -9.28
CA ASN A 128 13.42 -2.85 -10.59
C ASN A 128 11.90 -2.73 -10.83
N ALA A 129 11.26 -1.73 -10.22
CA ALA A 129 9.83 -1.57 -10.23
C ALA A 129 9.23 -1.50 -11.64
N GLN A 130 8.14 -2.23 -11.82
CA GLN A 130 7.34 -2.21 -13.03
C GLN A 130 6.13 -1.29 -12.81
N TYR A 131 6.30 0.01 -13.06
CA TYR A 131 5.23 0.98 -12.88
C TYR A 131 4.16 0.88 -13.97
N VAL A 132 2.90 1.04 -13.56
CA VAL A 132 1.71 1.01 -14.43
C VAL A 132 0.72 2.10 -14.03
N VAL A 133 -0.15 2.54 -14.94
CA VAL A 133 -1.18 3.58 -14.65
C VAL A 133 -2.61 3.11 -14.88
N ASN A 134 -2.82 2.18 -15.81
CA ASN A 134 -4.14 1.68 -16.17
C ASN A 134 -4.05 0.17 -16.37
N GLY A 135 -5.05 -0.53 -15.85
CA GLY A 135 -5.20 -1.97 -15.99
C GLY A 135 -6.62 -2.36 -16.35
N LEU A 136 -6.75 -3.52 -16.98
CA LEU A 136 -8.01 -4.16 -17.35
C LEU A 136 -7.96 -5.62 -16.93
N ALA A 137 -9.02 -6.09 -16.26
CA ALA A 137 -9.30 -7.51 -16.17
C ALA A 137 -9.92 -7.95 -17.50
N ILE A 138 -9.29 -8.90 -18.19
CA ILE A 138 -9.70 -9.35 -19.52
C ILE A 138 -9.89 -10.87 -19.58
N THR A 139 -10.86 -11.28 -20.38
CA THR A 139 -11.06 -12.65 -20.88
C THR A 139 -11.29 -12.58 -22.39
N ASP A 140 -11.48 -13.72 -23.06
CA ASP A 140 -11.83 -13.75 -24.48
C ASP A 140 -13.13 -12.99 -24.82
N ASN A 141 -14.02 -12.81 -23.83
CA ASN A 141 -15.36 -12.27 -24.05
C ASN A 141 -15.63 -10.94 -23.33
N PHE A 142 -14.68 -10.45 -22.52
CA PHE A 142 -14.94 -9.33 -21.63
C PHE A 142 -13.68 -8.55 -21.26
N ALA A 143 -13.84 -7.24 -21.04
CA ALA A 143 -12.81 -6.37 -20.47
C ALA A 143 -13.43 -5.39 -19.47
N ASP A 144 -12.80 -5.24 -18.29
CA ASP A 144 -13.28 -4.37 -17.21
C ASP A 144 -12.15 -3.78 -16.37
N ASN A 145 -12.15 -2.45 -16.26
CA ASN A 145 -11.20 -1.74 -15.41
C ASN A 145 -11.73 -1.46 -14.00
N LYS A 146 -13.04 -1.62 -13.76
CA LYS A 146 -13.68 -1.20 -12.50
C LYS A 146 -13.22 -2.05 -11.33
N ARG A 147 -13.01 -3.35 -11.54
CA ARG A 147 -12.56 -4.28 -10.48
C ARG A 147 -11.23 -3.85 -9.85
N ILE A 148 -10.24 -3.55 -10.69
CA ILE A 148 -8.91 -3.14 -10.25
C ILE A 148 -9.01 -1.75 -9.59
N LYS A 149 -9.66 -0.79 -10.26
CA LYS A 149 -9.84 0.57 -9.75
C LYS A 149 -10.56 0.63 -8.41
N HIS A 150 -11.57 -0.21 -8.21
CA HIS A 150 -12.32 -0.24 -6.96
C HIS A 150 -11.44 -0.67 -5.78
N GLY A 151 -10.69 -1.76 -5.92
CA GLY A 151 -9.77 -2.23 -4.87
C GLY A 151 -8.66 -1.22 -4.56
N LEU A 152 -8.06 -0.64 -5.61
CA LEU A 152 -7.07 0.42 -5.43
C LEU A 152 -7.65 1.63 -4.68
N ASN A 153 -8.84 2.09 -5.05
CA ASN A 153 -9.49 3.20 -4.36
C ASN A 153 -9.86 2.84 -2.92
N GLN A 154 -10.30 1.62 -2.61
CA GLN A 154 -10.56 1.19 -1.23
C GLN A 154 -9.32 1.38 -0.35
N LEU A 155 -8.16 0.93 -0.82
CA LEU A 155 -6.89 1.13 -0.12
C LEU A 155 -6.52 2.60 0.05
N ARG A 156 -6.63 3.39 -1.04
CA ARG A 156 -6.27 4.82 -1.02
C ARG A 156 -7.11 5.64 -0.04
N TYR A 157 -8.39 5.30 0.12
CA TYR A 157 -9.26 5.96 1.11
C TYR A 157 -9.07 5.40 2.53
N ALA A 158 -8.62 4.14 2.67
CA ALA A 158 -8.38 3.52 3.97
C ALA A 158 -7.14 4.11 4.66
N VAL A 159 -6.06 4.36 3.91
CA VAL A 159 -4.77 4.83 4.48
C VAL A 159 -4.93 6.12 5.32
N PRO A 160 -5.53 7.23 4.83
CA PRO A 160 -5.72 8.42 5.65
C PRO A 160 -6.54 8.17 6.93
N ARG A 161 -7.58 7.34 6.84
CA ARG A 161 -8.43 6.99 7.99
C ARG A 161 -7.70 6.13 9.00
N PHE A 162 -6.83 5.24 8.52
CA PHE A 162 -6.02 4.42 9.39
C PHE A 162 -4.95 5.26 10.13
N LEU A 163 -4.32 6.22 9.44
CA LEU A 163 -3.37 7.14 10.07
C LEU A 163 -4.03 8.07 11.10
N GLU A 164 -5.25 8.54 10.82
CA GLU A 164 -6.07 9.28 11.78
C GLU A 164 -6.37 8.45 13.04
N LYS A 165 -6.70 7.16 12.87
CA LYS A 165 -6.88 6.23 13.97
C LYS A 165 -5.59 6.05 14.77
N MET A 166 -4.45 5.80 14.10
CA MET A 166 -3.15 5.65 14.75
C MET A 166 -2.77 6.89 15.55
N ALA A 167 -2.91 8.08 14.95
CA ALA A 167 -2.67 9.35 15.64
C ALA A 167 -3.48 9.47 16.94
N SER A 168 -4.75 9.04 16.90
CA SER A 168 -5.66 9.12 18.04
C SER A 168 -5.33 8.08 19.12
N GLU A 169 -4.87 6.89 18.73
CA GLU A 169 -4.42 5.85 19.66
C GLU A 169 -3.12 6.24 20.36
N ASP A 170 -2.18 6.84 19.62
CA ASP A 170 -0.92 7.34 20.14
C ASP A 170 -1.14 8.44 21.21
N MET A 171 -2.17 9.29 21.09
CA MET A 171 -2.50 10.30 22.12
C MET A 171 -2.84 9.70 23.50
N LEU A 172 -3.22 8.42 23.54
CA LEU A 172 -3.56 7.71 24.77
C LEU A 172 -2.35 6.99 25.37
N SER A 173 -1.18 7.08 24.72
CA SER A 173 0.06 6.42 25.12
C SER A 173 1.04 7.43 25.72
N ASP A 174 1.69 7.04 26.83
CA ASP A 174 2.82 7.77 27.42
C ASP A 174 4.18 7.33 26.83
N GLU A 175 4.19 6.41 25.85
CA GLU A 175 5.41 5.85 25.26
C GLU A 175 5.92 6.65 24.04
N GLU A 176 7.23 6.59 23.80
CA GLU A 176 7.83 7.13 22.57
C GLU A 176 7.28 6.44 21.32
N HIS A 177 6.89 7.24 20.33
CA HIS A 177 6.24 6.72 19.12
C HIS A 177 7.24 6.11 18.14
N SER A 178 7.09 4.81 17.89
CA SER A 178 7.89 4.04 16.92
C SER A 178 7.90 4.66 15.51
N ILE A 179 8.89 4.29 14.69
CA ILE A 179 8.88 4.65 13.26
C ILE A 179 7.73 3.93 12.56
N ARG A 180 6.87 4.68 11.89
CA ARG A 180 5.66 4.15 11.25
C ARG A 180 5.89 3.97 9.76
N LEU A 181 6.05 2.72 9.34
CA LEU A 181 6.10 2.33 7.93
C LEU A 181 4.78 1.71 7.52
N MET A 182 4.27 2.08 6.34
CA MET A 182 3.00 1.55 5.83
C MET A 182 3.10 1.17 4.37
N ALA A 183 2.47 0.04 4.02
CA ALA A 183 2.29 -0.34 2.63
C ALA A 183 0.84 -0.79 2.37
N PRO A 184 0.06 -0.03 1.57
CA PRO A 184 -1.16 -0.55 0.97
C PRO A 184 -0.81 -1.56 -0.13
N ILE A 185 -1.45 -2.73 -0.11
CA ILE A 185 -1.18 -3.83 -1.06
C ILE A 185 -2.49 -4.36 -1.61
N LEU A 186 -2.57 -4.50 -2.93
CA LEU A 186 -3.64 -5.27 -3.55
C LEU A 186 -3.09 -6.66 -3.90
N VAL A 187 -3.73 -7.71 -3.37
CA VAL A 187 -3.36 -9.10 -3.66
C VAL A 187 -4.36 -9.73 -4.61
N THR A 188 -3.87 -10.47 -5.60
CA THR A 188 -4.70 -11.22 -6.54
C THR A 188 -4.05 -12.54 -6.96
N ASN A 189 -4.87 -13.49 -7.41
CA ASN A 189 -4.43 -14.71 -8.09
C ASN A 189 -4.49 -14.59 -9.63
N ALA A 190 -4.83 -13.40 -10.17
CA ALA A 190 -4.79 -13.15 -11.61
C ALA A 190 -3.34 -12.99 -12.09
N PRO A 191 -2.96 -13.56 -13.25
CA PRO A 191 -1.69 -13.21 -13.88
C PRO A 191 -1.60 -11.69 -14.10
N LEU A 192 -0.53 -11.08 -13.60
CA LEU A 192 -0.25 -9.66 -13.76
C LEU A 192 0.59 -9.45 -15.02
N ARG A 193 -0.05 -8.99 -16.09
CA ARG A 193 0.56 -8.83 -17.40
C ARG A 193 0.86 -7.38 -17.70
N LEU A 194 2.08 -7.07 -18.12
CA LEU A 194 2.43 -5.75 -18.64
C LEU A 194 2.61 -5.82 -20.15
N LEU A 195 2.07 -4.84 -20.88
CA LEU A 195 2.41 -4.69 -22.28
C LEU A 195 3.92 -4.54 -22.46
N LYS A 196 4.46 -5.29 -23.43
CA LYS A 196 5.87 -5.18 -23.84
C LYS A 196 6.17 -3.77 -24.33
N THR A 197 7.42 -3.35 -24.20
CA THR A 197 7.87 -2.06 -24.75
C THR A 197 7.68 -2.02 -26.26
N SER A 198 7.21 -0.88 -26.77
CA SER A 198 7.03 -0.63 -28.22
C SER A 198 6.00 -1.50 -28.93
N VAL A 199 5.10 -2.18 -28.21
CA VAL A 199 3.92 -2.82 -28.81
C VAL A 199 3.04 -1.77 -29.49
N ASN A 200 2.69 -2.03 -30.75
CA ASN A 200 1.79 -1.18 -31.53
C ASN A 200 0.47 -1.90 -31.87
N PHE A 201 -0.47 -1.19 -32.49
CA PHE A 201 -1.79 -1.75 -32.82
C PHE A 201 -1.73 -2.94 -33.80
N GLU A 202 -0.78 -2.99 -34.72
CA GLU A 202 -0.63 -4.11 -35.65
C GLU A 202 -0.11 -5.35 -34.94
N ASP A 203 0.79 -5.21 -33.97
CA ASP A 203 1.25 -6.32 -33.13
C ASP A 203 0.06 -6.93 -32.37
N ILE A 204 -0.80 -6.09 -31.79
CA ILE A 204 -2.02 -6.53 -31.09
C ILE A 204 -2.98 -7.24 -32.04
N ARG A 205 -3.19 -6.72 -33.25
CA ARG A 205 -4.10 -7.33 -34.25
C ARG A 205 -3.62 -8.69 -34.75
N LYS A 206 -2.30 -8.91 -34.78
CA LYS A 206 -1.67 -10.15 -35.28
C LYS A 206 -1.36 -11.14 -34.16
N ALA A 207 -1.46 -10.72 -32.90
CA ALA A 207 -1.24 -11.57 -31.75
C ALA A 207 -2.20 -12.76 -31.75
N ASN A 208 -1.67 -13.95 -31.53
CA ASN A 208 -2.46 -15.17 -31.32
C ASN A 208 -2.75 -15.39 -29.84
N SER A 209 -2.01 -14.72 -28.96
CA SER A 209 -2.12 -14.83 -27.52
C SER A 209 -1.67 -13.55 -26.81
N LEU A 210 -2.00 -13.42 -25.52
CA LEU A 210 -1.50 -12.32 -24.69
C LEU A 210 0.02 -12.37 -24.51
N ASP A 211 0.63 -13.55 -24.58
CA ASP A 211 2.08 -13.72 -24.45
C ASP A 211 2.86 -13.09 -25.60
N ASP A 212 2.21 -12.88 -26.75
CA ASP A 212 2.84 -12.20 -27.89
C ASP A 212 3.11 -10.73 -27.57
N ILE A 213 2.23 -10.08 -26.81
CA ILE A 213 2.22 -8.63 -26.57
C ILE A 213 2.48 -8.22 -25.11
N SER A 214 2.58 -9.17 -24.18
CA SER A 214 2.75 -8.89 -22.76
C SER A 214 3.68 -9.86 -22.06
N ASP A 215 4.25 -9.42 -20.94
CA ASP A 215 5.07 -10.23 -20.03
C ASP A 215 4.35 -10.37 -18.69
N VAL A 216 4.49 -11.53 -18.04
CA VAL A 216 3.91 -11.80 -16.72
C VAL A 216 4.90 -11.38 -15.62
N HIS A 217 4.39 -10.71 -14.59
CA HIS A 217 5.16 -10.25 -13.44
C HIS A 217 4.52 -10.72 -12.13
N ASN A 218 5.36 -10.87 -11.10
CA ASN A 218 4.90 -11.26 -9.77
C ASN A 218 4.42 -10.06 -8.94
N VAL A 219 4.95 -8.88 -9.22
CA VAL A 219 4.59 -7.62 -8.56
C VAL A 219 4.67 -6.49 -9.58
N ILE A 220 3.73 -5.57 -9.51
CA ILE A 220 3.68 -4.35 -10.32
C ILE A 220 3.26 -3.18 -9.42
N TYR A 221 3.62 -1.97 -9.80
CA TYR A 221 3.41 -0.77 -8.98
C TYR A 221 2.45 0.17 -9.70
N HIS A 222 1.21 0.22 -9.23
CA HIS A 222 0.20 1.08 -9.81
C HIS A 222 0.41 2.51 -9.33
N PHE A 223 0.73 3.39 -10.28
CA PHE A 223 0.86 4.81 -10.09
C PHE A 223 -0.43 5.54 -10.51
N GLN A 224 -0.96 6.37 -9.63
CA GLN A 224 -2.03 7.30 -9.96
C GLN A 224 -1.99 8.51 -9.03
N GLN A 225 -1.91 9.70 -9.60
CA GLN A 225 -1.97 10.94 -8.82
C GLN A 225 -3.22 11.03 -7.94
N THR A 226 -3.09 11.75 -6.83
CA THR A 226 -4.19 12.00 -5.91
C THR A 226 -5.25 12.87 -6.56
N GLY A 227 -6.45 12.30 -6.76
CA GLY A 227 -7.58 12.98 -7.38
C GLY A 227 -8.29 13.93 -6.41
N PRO A 228 -9.13 14.86 -6.92
CA PRO A 228 -9.71 15.94 -6.10
C PRO A 228 -10.53 15.47 -4.89
N GLU A 229 -11.32 14.41 -5.03
CA GLU A 229 -12.14 13.88 -3.92
C GLU A 229 -11.28 13.19 -2.86
N LEU A 230 -10.22 12.49 -3.25
CA LEU A 230 -9.28 11.90 -2.31
C LEU A 230 -8.46 12.99 -1.61
N ALA A 231 -8.03 14.03 -2.34
CA ALA A 231 -7.32 15.17 -1.77
C ALA A 231 -8.12 15.88 -0.67
N LYS A 232 -9.45 16.01 -0.82
CA LYS A 232 -10.31 16.53 0.26
C LYS A 232 -10.25 15.65 1.51
N CYS A 233 -10.35 14.33 1.35
CA CYS A 233 -10.25 13.39 2.46
C CYS A 233 -8.88 13.46 3.15
N VAL A 234 -7.81 13.55 2.35
CA VAL A 234 -6.45 13.69 2.86
C VAL A 234 -6.28 14.98 3.65
N LYS A 235 -6.79 16.10 3.13
CA LYS A 235 -6.76 17.39 3.83
C LYS A 235 -7.52 17.37 5.15
N GLU A 236 -8.70 16.76 5.18
CA GLU A 236 -9.45 16.55 6.43
C GLU A 236 -8.64 15.74 7.44
N THR A 237 -8.06 14.62 7.00
CA THR A 237 -7.17 13.79 7.83
C THR A 237 -5.97 14.59 8.32
N ALA A 238 -5.29 15.35 7.46
CA ALA A 238 -4.12 16.14 7.82
C ALA A 238 -4.43 17.19 8.91
N ILE A 239 -5.60 17.82 8.84
CA ILE A 239 -6.08 18.74 9.88
C ILE A 239 -6.34 18.00 11.19
N ASN A 240 -6.99 16.84 11.14
CA ASN A 240 -7.33 16.06 12.34
C ASN A 240 -6.08 15.49 13.01
N VAL A 241 -5.19 14.93 12.20
CA VAL A 241 -3.83 14.52 12.58
C VAL A 241 -3.15 15.73 13.22
N HIS A 242 -2.91 16.85 12.52
CA HIS A 242 -2.26 18.04 13.12
C HIS A 242 -2.85 18.50 14.48
N LYS A 243 -4.19 18.51 14.63
CA LYS A 243 -4.86 18.89 15.89
C LYS A 243 -4.56 17.93 17.04
N ASN A 244 -4.41 16.65 16.74
CA ASN A 244 -4.17 15.59 17.71
C ASN A 244 -2.69 15.47 18.13
N PHE A 245 -1.79 16.34 17.64
CA PHE A 245 -0.32 16.19 17.78
C PHE A 245 0.32 17.08 18.85
N ASP A 246 -0.46 17.70 19.73
CA ASP A 246 0.06 18.49 20.84
C ASP A 246 0.16 17.66 22.13
N ASP A 247 0.90 16.54 22.08
CA ASP A 247 1.15 15.64 23.22
C ASP A 247 2.47 15.96 23.96
N GLY A 248 3.34 16.80 23.37
CA GLY A 248 4.64 17.17 23.92
C GLY A 248 5.71 16.06 23.86
N LEU A 249 5.42 14.90 23.26
CA LEU A 249 6.32 13.75 23.19
C LEU A 249 7.00 13.57 21.82
N ARG A 250 6.47 14.20 20.75
CA ARG A 250 6.99 14.08 19.38
C ARG A 250 8.06 15.12 19.05
N ASN A 251 8.96 14.77 18.11
CA ASN A 251 10.11 15.60 17.71
C ASN A 251 9.73 16.98 17.19
N VAL A 252 8.69 17.06 16.37
CA VAL A 252 8.29 18.29 15.69
C VAL A 252 6.78 18.27 15.47
N LYS A 253 6.12 19.40 15.77
CA LYS A 253 4.77 19.65 15.31
C LYS A 253 4.84 20.02 13.82
N PHE A 254 4.46 19.09 12.97
CA PHE A 254 4.38 19.34 11.53
C PHE A 254 3.13 20.16 11.22
N GLU A 255 3.28 21.14 10.33
CA GLU A 255 2.15 21.90 9.80
C GLU A 255 1.20 20.98 9.01
N SER A 256 -0.11 21.29 9.04
CA SER A 256 -1.10 20.49 8.31
C SER A 256 -0.80 20.40 6.82
N ASP A 257 -0.21 21.45 6.23
CA ASP A 257 0.15 21.49 4.80
C ASP A 257 1.30 20.53 4.46
N TYR A 258 2.21 20.27 5.41
CA TYR A 258 3.22 19.24 5.25
C TYR A 258 2.57 17.86 5.22
N ILE A 259 1.73 17.58 6.23
CA ILE A 259 1.04 16.30 6.37
C ILE A 259 0.15 16.02 5.14
N ASP A 260 -0.58 17.03 4.65
CA ASP A 260 -1.43 16.94 3.45
C ASP A 260 -0.62 16.52 2.22
N ARG A 261 0.54 17.16 2.00
CA ARG A 261 1.42 16.83 0.87
C ARG A 261 1.99 15.42 0.98
N GLU A 262 2.58 15.06 2.14
CA GLU A 262 3.16 13.74 2.35
C GLU A 262 2.11 12.63 2.19
N LEU A 263 0.90 12.85 2.71
CA LEU A 263 -0.21 11.92 2.51
C LEU A 263 -0.59 11.82 1.03
N CYS A 264 -0.74 12.93 0.32
CA CYS A 264 -1.08 12.92 -1.11
C CYS A 264 -0.07 12.11 -1.93
N ASP A 265 1.23 12.32 -1.69
CA ASP A 265 2.33 11.62 -2.36
C ASP A 265 2.35 10.14 -1.97
N SER A 266 2.02 9.82 -0.71
CA SER A 266 1.99 8.45 -0.21
C SER A 266 0.92 7.54 -0.79
N LEU A 267 -0.10 8.14 -1.42
CA LEU A 267 -1.24 7.42 -1.98
C LEU A 267 -1.13 7.23 -3.48
N GLU A 268 -0.03 7.68 -4.10
CA GLU A 268 0.13 7.62 -5.54
C GLU A 268 0.58 6.25 -6.02
N THR A 269 1.34 5.51 -5.21
CA THR A 269 1.88 4.20 -5.58
C THR A 269 1.28 3.11 -4.70
N ILE A 270 0.63 2.11 -5.31
CA ILE A 270 0.16 0.89 -4.64
C ILE A 270 0.77 -0.33 -5.32
N ALA A 271 1.34 -1.24 -4.52
CA ALA A 271 1.81 -2.52 -5.04
C ALA A 271 0.63 -3.45 -5.30
N ILE A 272 0.61 -4.05 -6.50
CA ILE A 272 -0.27 -5.16 -6.85
C ILE A 272 0.58 -6.42 -6.90
N VAL A 273 0.27 -7.39 -6.04
CA VAL A 273 1.12 -8.55 -5.79
C VAL A 273 0.36 -9.83 -6.13
N HIS A 274 1.01 -10.70 -6.91
CA HIS A 274 0.48 -12.03 -7.18
C HIS A 274 0.57 -12.89 -5.90
N LEU A 275 -0.49 -13.64 -5.61
CA LEU A 275 -0.64 -14.44 -4.39
C LEU A 275 0.57 -15.35 -4.09
N ASP A 276 1.13 -15.97 -5.13
CA ASP A 276 2.25 -16.89 -4.96
C ASP A 276 3.55 -16.20 -4.55
N TYR A 277 3.73 -14.93 -4.93
CA TYR A 277 4.91 -14.13 -4.60
C TYR A 277 4.75 -13.32 -3.30
N LEU A 278 3.54 -13.29 -2.73
CA LEU A 278 3.23 -12.47 -1.55
C LEU A 278 4.20 -12.69 -0.38
N GLY A 279 4.63 -13.92 -0.13
CA GLY A 279 5.56 -14.23 0.96
C GLY A 279 6.95 -13.59 0.78
N GLU A 280 7.49 -13.62 -0.44
CA GLU A 280 8.77 -12.98 -0.78
C GLU A 280 8.66 -11.45 -0.68
N TYR A 281 7.53 -10.90 -1.13
CA TYR A 281 7.25 -9.48 -1.02
C TYR A 281 7.16 -9.01 0.44
N ILE A 282 6.42 -9.75 1.29
CA ILE A 282 6.32 -9.47 2.73
C ILE A 282 7.71 -9.49 3.40
N ASN A 283 8.52 -10.51 3.10
CA ASN A 283 9.88 -10.59 3.65
C ASN A 283 10.72 -9.38 3.24
N SER A 284 10.58 -8.91 2.00
CA SER A 284 11.26 -7.70 1.53
C SER A 284 10.85 -6.45 2.30
N LEU A 285 9.54 -6.27 2.53
CA LEU A 285 9.01 -5.16 3.36
C LEU A 285 9.52 -5.23 4.80
N LYS A 286 9.50 -6.42 5.41
CA LYS A 286 9.99 -6.62 6.79
C LYS A 286 11.48 -6.36 6.91
N ASN A 287 12.28 -6.85 5.96
CA ASN A 287 13.71 -6.61 5.93
C ASN A 287 13.97 -5.10 5.82
N ALA A 288 13.30 -4.40 4.91
CA ALA A 288 13.43 -2.97 4.81
C ALA A 288 13.07 -2.26 6.12
N ALA A 289 11.97 -2.66 6.76
CA ALA A 289 11.52 -2.09 8.03
C ALA A 289 12.46 -2.35 9.21
N SER A 290 13.21 -3.45 9.21
CA SER A 290 14.15 -3.79 10.28
C SER A 290 15.57 -3.26 10.05
N THR A 291 15.92 -2.86 8.82
CA THR A 291 17.25 -2.36 8.47
C THR A 291 17.33 -0.85 8.27
N ILE A 292 16.23 -0.11 8.41
CA ILE A 292 16.27 1.35 8.40
C ILE A 292 17.18 1.89 9.52
N SER A 293 17.92 2.95 9.21
CA SER A 293 18.71 3.68 10.22
C SER A 293 17.88 4.81 10.80
N ALA A 294 17.84 4.92 12.13
CA ALA A 294 17.04 5.91 12.84
C ALA A 294 17.86 6.77 13.81
N VAL A 295 17.45 8.02 13.96
CA VAL A 295 18.08 9.00 14.84
C VAL A 295 17.07 9.77 15.68
N THR A 296 17.52 10.25 16.83
CA THR A 296 16.75 11.23 17.61
C THR A 296 16.91 12.63 17.02
N GLN A 297 16.01 13.55 17.39
CA GLN A 297 16.14 14.95 17.02
C GLN A 297 17.43 15.59 17.57
N GLN A 298 17.87 15.24 18.79
CA GLN A 298 19.10 15.80 19.36
C GLN A 298 20.35 15.35 18.59
N GLU A 299 20.37 14.09 18.13
CA GLU A 299 21.45 13.58 17.27
C GLU A 299 21.50 14.36 15.95
N LEU A 300 20.35 14.53 15.28
CA LEU A 300 20.25 15.27 14.03
C LEU A 300 20.70 16.74 14.18
N ALA A 301 20.23 17.43 15.21
CA ALA A 301 20.60 18.83 15.49
C ALA A 301 22.11 18.98 15.75
N SER A 302 22.71 18.02 16.46
CA SER A 302 24.15 17.99 16.75
C SER A 302 24.99 17.82 15.47
N GLU A 303 24.52 17.03 14.51
CA GLU A 303 25.17 16.83 13.21
C GLU A 303 25.11 18.11 12.35
N PHE A 304 23.93 18.73 12.25
CA PHE A 304 23.79 20.01 11.54
C PHE A 304 24.69 21.10 12.09
N HIS A 305 24.88 21.16 13.42
CA HIS A 305 25.78 22.15 14.01
C HIS A 305 27.26 21.87 13.72
N LYS A 306 27.66 20.60 13.57
CA LYS A 306 29.03 20.22 13.17
C LYS A 306 29.33 20.57 11.71
N LEU A 307 28.34 20.44 10.82
CA LEU A 307 28.50 20.75 9.39
C LEU A 307 28.62 22.26 9.10
N ASN A 308 28.14 23.10 10.02
CA ASN A 308 28.15 24.57 9.90
C ASN A 308 29.33 25.22 10.65
N LYS A 309 30.33 24.44 11.07
CA LYS A 309 31.60 24.90 11.64
C LYS A 309 32.76 24.56 10.71
#